data_AF-A0A1M7R0B0-F1
#
_entry.id   AF-A0A1M7R0B0-F1
#
_cell.length_a   1.000
_cell.length_b   1.000
_cell.length_c   1.000
_cell.angle_alpha   90.00
_cell.angle_beta   90.00
_cell.angle_gamma   90.00
#
_symmetry.space_group_name_H-M   'P 1'
#
loop_
_entity.id
_entity.type
_entity.pdbx_description
1 polymer ?
#
loop_
_entity_poly.entity_id
_entity_poly.type
_entity_poly.pdbx_seq_one_letter_code
_entity_poly.pdbx_strand_id
1 'polypeptide(L)'
;MKKILAMFLLAAGVSAGAYADTIQLTPPPGFTGGTYGDFTYSGSWTAIFDSPFVSFYEGQVSVLTYDSGTMNLKGLSLNGRPWNGYNDTFPFPVETPNLTLTFKGIGGNVLSTKSLHLADDDRFIEFASEVQGVHSIEFSAPASQFFVRVASVSMVPEAEAYAMLLAGLSVLAALRRKQR
;
A
#
# COMPACT_ATOMS: atom_id res chain seq x y z
N MET A 1 -14.02 -14.91 41.83
CA MET A 1 -13.79 -15.48 40.48
C MET A 1 -14.19 -14.51 39.35
N LYS A 2 -13.87 -13.20 39.43
CA LYS A 2 -14.20 -12.21 38.38
C LYS A 2 -13.02 -11.82 37.47
N LYS A 3 -11.79 -12.24 37.82
CA LYS A 3 -10.56 -11.86 37.12
C LYS A 3 -10.23 -12.75 35.91
N ILE A 4 -10.74 -13.98 35.88
CA ILE A 4 -10.45 -14.96 34.81
C ILE A 4 -11.29 -14.68 33.54
N LEU A 5 -12.51 -14.16 33.71
CA LEU A 5 -13.40 -13.83 32.60
C LEU A 5 -12.89 -12.65 31.75
N ALA A 6 -12.17 -11.70 32.37
CA ALA A 6 -11.58 -10.56 31.66
C ALA A 6 -10.42 -10.97 30.74
N MET A 7 -9.58 -11.93 31.15
CA MET A 7 -8.49 -12.43 30.30
C MET A 7 -9.01 -13.22 29.09
N PHE A 8 -10.10 -13.98 29.23
CA PHE A 8 -10.70 -14.69 28.11
C PHE A 8 -11.37 -13.75 27.10
N LEU A 9 -11.97 -12.64 27.54
CA LEU A 9 -12.51 -11.61 26.64
C LEU A 9 -11.41 -10.81 25.93
N LEU A 10 -10.26 -10.58 26.58
CA LEU A 10 -9.10 -10.00 25.92
C LEU A 10 -8.49 -10.98 24.90
N ALA A 11 -8.35 -12.27 25.23
CA ALA A 11 -7.77 -13.26 24.32
C ALA A 11 -8.68 -13.59 23.11
N ALA A 12 -10.00 -13.64 23.32
CA ALA A 12 -10.97 -13.84 22.24
C ALA A 12 -11.11 -12.62 21.31
N GLY A 13 -10.69 -11.43 21.77
CA GLY A 13 -10.59 -10.23 20.94
C GLY A 13 -9.37 -10.22 20.01
N VAL A 14 -8.32 -11.00 20.31
CA VAL A 14 -7.10 -11.09 19.48
C VAL A 14 -7.22 -12.16 18.39
N SER A 15 -8.14 -13.12 18.53
CA SER A 15 -8.35 -14.20 17.56
C SER A 15 -9.43 -13.92 16.51
N ALA A 16 -9.94 -12.68 16.42
CA ALA A 16 -10.61 -12.25 15.20
C ALA A 16 -9.53 -12.24 14.11
N GLY A 17 -9.44 -13.32 13.33
CA GLY A 17 -8.52 -13.43 12.21
C GLY A 17 -8.63 -12.16 11.40
N ALA A 18 -7.59 -11.35 11.43
CA ALA A 18 -7.62 -10.05 10.79
C ALA A 18 -7.72 -10.32 9.28
N TYR A 19 -8.91 -10.08 8.73
CA TYR A 19 -9.17 -10.24 7.32
C TYR A 19 -8.36 -9.20 6.56
N ALA A 20 -7.82 -9.59 5.41
CA ALA A 20 -7.16 -8.64 4.54
C ALA A 20 -8.19 -7.65 4.01
N ASP A 21 -7.98 -6.37 4.30
CA ASP A 21 -8.73 -5.29 3.69
C ASP A 21 -8.02 -4.85 2.39
N THR A 22 -8.80 -4.46 1.39
CA THR A 22 -8.26 -4.01 0.11
C THR A 22 -8.56 -2.54 -0.07
N ILE A 23 -7.53 -1.71 0.12
CA ILE A 23 -7.65 -0.26 -0.03
C ILE A 23 -7.51 0.10 -1.50
N GLN A 24 -8.53 0.76 -2.03
CA GLN A 24 -8.54 1.28 -3.40
C GLN A 24 -7.81 2.63 -3.45
N LEU A 25 -6.81 2.74 -4.31
CA LEU A 25 -6.05 3.96 -4.51
C LEU A 25 -6.69 4.76 -5.67
N THR A 26 -7.62 5.66 -5.33
CA THR A 26 -8.40 6.44 -6.31
C THR A 26 -8.26 7.95 -6.07
N PRO A 27 -7.06 8.53 -6.27
CA PRO A 27 -6.84 9.96 -6.13
C PRO A 27 -7.61 10.74 -7.21
N PRO A 28 -7.95 12.01 -6.94
CA PRO A 28 -8.60 12.87 -7.93
C PRO A 28 -7.69 13.11 -9.15
N PRO A 29 -8.25 13.34 -10.35
CA PRO A 29 -7.48 13.72 -11.53
C PRO A 29 -6.58 14.92 -11.29
N GLY A 30 -5.34 14.87 -11.79
CA GLY A 30 -4.35 15.92 -11.62
C GLY A 30 -3.61 15.89 -10.28
N PHE A 31 -3.84 14.88 -9.44
CA PHE A 31 -3.04 14.66 -8.23
C PHE A 31 -1.57 14.42 -8.59
N THR A 32 -0.66 15.18 -7.98
CA THR A 32 0.79 15.06 -8.18
C THR A 32 1.49 14.94 -6.84
N GLY A 33 1.62 13.71 -6.34
CA GLY A 33 2.18 13.43 -5.02
C GLY A 33 1.37 14.02 -3.85
N GLY A 34 1.82 13.75 -2.62
CA GLY A 34 1.15 14.14 -1.38
C GLY A 34 0.40 12.99 -0.73
N THR A 35 -0.60 13.28 0.10
CA THR A 35 -1.33 12.26 0.89
C THR A 35 -2.75 12.10 0.37
N TYR A 36 -3.20 10.85 0.19
CA TYR A 36 -4.59 10.49 -0.11
C TYR A 36 -4.99 9.24 0.68
N GLY A 37 -6.07 9.34 1.46
CA GLY A 37 -6.43 8.30 2.43
C GLY A 37 -5.31 8.10 3.46
N ASP A 38 -4.96 6.84 3.73
CA ASP A 38 -3.87 6.45 4.63
C ASP A 38 -2.51 6.34 3.91
N PHE A 39 -2.39 6.86 2.68
CA PHE A 39 -1.20 6.72 1.88
C PHE A 39 -0.58 8.06 1.46
N THR A 40 0.73 8.15 1.65
CA THR A 40 1.56 9.22 1.11
C THR A 40 2.32 8.75 -0.14
N TYR A 41 2.22 9.55 -1.19
CA TYR A 41 2.79 9.35 -2.52
C TYR A 41 3.93 10.34 -2.73
N SER A 42 5.15 9.85 -2.94
CA SER A 42 6.34 10.68 -3.16
C SER A 42 7.20 10.19 -4.33
N GLY A 43 7.98 11.09 -4.92
CA GLY A 43 8.68 10.83 -6.19
C GLY A 43 7.83 11.27 -7.38
N SER A 44 7.62 10.37 -8.33
CA SER A 44 7.09 10.70 -9.66
C SER A 44 5.65 10.21 -9.87
N TRP A 45 4.86 10.27 -8.80
CA TRP A 45 3.44 9.92 -8.84
C TRP A 45 2.62 11.02 -9.52
N THR A 46 1.70 10.57 -10.36
CA THR A 46 0.69 11.43 -10.99
C THR A 46 -0.62 10.64 -11.11
N ALA A 47 -1.75 11.33 -11.11
CA ALA A 47 -3.05 10.74 -11.37
C ALA A 47 -3.67 11.38 -12.62
N ILE A 48 -3.95 10.54 -13.61
CA ILE A 48 -4.75 10.87 -14.78
C ILE A 48 -5.86 9.81 -14.79
N PHE A 49 -7.12 10.24 -14.92
CA PHE A 49 -8.28 9.35 -14.98
C PHE A 49 -8.44 8.44 -13.73
N ASP A 50 -8.39 9.05 -12.54
CA ASP A 50 -8.84 8.47 -11.25
C ASP A 50 -7.98 7.37 -10.62
N SER A 51 -6.70 7.23 -10.99
CA SER A 51 -5.78 6.28 -10.35
C SER A 51 -4.35 6.76 -10.35
N PRO A 52 -3.57 6.42 -9.31
CA PRO A 52 -2.18 6.81 -9.26
C PRO A 52 -1.37 5.94 -10.22
N PHE A 53 -0.46 6.58 -10.95
CA PHE A 53 0.55 5.87 -11.70
C PHE A 53 1.92 6.52 -11.50
N VAL A 54 2.95 5.70 -11.74
CA VAL A 54 4.36 6.08 -11.63
C VAL A 54 4.96 6.17 -13.03
N SER A 55 5.80 7.17 -13.26
CA SER A 55 6.59 7.33 -14.49
C SER A 55 8.08 7.09 -14.24
N PHE A 56 8.77 6.44 -15.19
CA PHE A 56 10.18 6.04 -15.07
C PHE A 56 11.11 6.61 -16.14
N TYR A 57 10.75 7.72 -16.80
CA TYR A 57 11.53 8.30 -17.93
C TYR A 57 13.04 8.46 -17.68
N GLU A 58 13.45 8.86 -16.47
CA GLU A 58 14.85 9.15 -16.15
C GLU A 58 15.49 8.12 -15.21
N GLY A 59 14.80 7.00 -14.93
CA GLY A 59 15.27 6.01 -13.96
C GLY A 59 15.12 6.56 -12.54
N GLN A 60 13.92 6.42 -11.99
CA GLN A 60 13.56 7.07 -10.73
C GLN A 60 12.89 6.09 -9.78
N VAL A 61 12.99 6.41 -8.48
CA VAL A 61 12.30 5.69 -7.41
C VAL A 61 11.07 6.49 -7.02
N SER A 62 9.92 5.85 -6.99
CA SER A 62 8.71 6.42 -6.39
C SER A 62 8.31 5.60 -5.18
N VAL A 63 7.79 6.26 -4.15
CA VAL A 63 7.52 5.62 -2.86
C VAL A 63 6.05 5.81 -2.52
N LEU A 64 5.41 4.70 -2.14
CA LEU A 64 4.10 4.66 -1.50
C LEU A 64 4.29 4.33 -0.03
N THR A 65 3.92 5.24 0.86
CA THR A 65 4.07 5.08 2.32
C THR A 65 2.69 4.92 2.96
N TYR A 66 2.56 3.99 3.89
CA TYR A 66 1.36 3.80 4.70
C TYR A 66 1.47 4.61 6.00
N ASP A 67 0.66 5.65 6.12
CA ASP A 67 0.81 6.68 7.15
C ASP A 67 0.34 6.22 8.53
N SER A 68 -0.52 5.20 8.61
CA SER A 68 -1.01 4.66 9.89
C SER A 68 0.00 3.75 10.61
N GLY A 69 1.20 3.57 10.05
CA GLY A 69 2.27 2.77 10.65
C GLY A 69 2.69 1.62 9.74
N THR A 70 2.59 0.38 10.22
CA THR A 70 2.99 -0.82 9.48
C THR A 70 1.77 -1.70 9.14
N MET A 71 1.89 -2.40 8.02
CA MET A 71 0.91 -3.35 7.53
C MET A 71 1.58 -4.69 7.17
N ASN A 72 0.82 -5.77 7.33
CA ASN A 72 1.13 -7.04 6.72
C ASN A 72 0.55 -7.05 5.31
N LEU A 73 1.41 -6.79 4.32
CA LEU A 73 1.03 -6.81 2.91
C LEU A 73 0.59 -8.23 2.52
N LYS A 74 -0.50 -8.32 1.77
CA LYS A 74 -0.98 -9.55 1.13
C LYS A 74 -0.89 -9.49 -0.38
N GLY A 75 -1.09 -8.31 -0.97
CA GLY A 75 -0.83 -8.12 -2.38
C GLY A 75 -1.02 -6.70 -2.89
N LEU A 76 -0.67 -6.50 -4.16
CA LEU A 76 -0.83 -5.25 -4.90
C LEU A 76 -1.51 -5.55 -6.23
N SER A 77 -2.39 -4.66 -6.68
CA SER A 77 -2.95 -4.71 -8.04
C SER A 77 -2.26 -3.68 -8.92
N LEU A 78 -1.50 -4.16 -9.91
CA LEU A 78 -0.62 -3.33 -10.76
C LEU A 78 -0.92 -3.55 -12.23
N ASN A 79 -0.70 -2.51 -13.04
CA ASN A 79 -0.86 -2.58 -14.48
C ASN A 79 0.22 -1.77 -15.21
N GLY A 80 0.75 -2.31 -16.31
CA GLY A 80 1.85 -1.71 -17.10
C GLY A 80 1.41 -0.76 -18.22
N ARG A 81 0.09 -0.66 -18.49
CA ARG A 81 -0.49 0.27 -19.46
C ARG A 81 -1.36 1.31 -18.73
N PRO A 82 -0.78 2.44 -18.32
CA PRO A 82 -1.46 3.38 -17.41
C PRO A 82 -2.76 3.93 -18.00
N TRP A 83 -2.87 4.01 -19.34
CA TRP A 83 -4.08 4.46 -20.02
C TRP A 83 -4.21 3.91 -21.45
N ASN A 84 -5.46 3.78 -21.89
CA ASN A 84 -5.85 3.13 -23.16
C ASN A 84 -5.95 4.09 -24.36
N GLY A 85 -5.53 5.33 -24.20
CA GLY A 85 -5.64 6.42 -25.19
C GLY A 85 -4.28 6.92 -25.67
N TYR A 86 -3.23 6.13 -25.45
CA TYR A 86 -1.94 6.32 -26.11
C TYR A 86 -2.21 5.90 -27.55
N ASN A 87 -2.74 6.83 -28.34
CA ASN A 87 -2.96 6.61 -29.76
C ASN A 87 -1.59 6.47 -30.45
N ASP A 88 -1.57 5.82 -31.62
CA ASP A 88 -0.44 5.50 -32.52
C ASP A 88 0.68 6.57 -32.68
N THR A 89 0.44 7.80 -32.24
CA THR A 89 1.36 8.94 -32.20
C THR A 89 2.42 8.92 -31.09
N PHE A 90 2.26 8.13 -30.03
CA PHE A 90 3.26 7.99 -28.98
C PHE A 90 3.85 6.58 -29.04
N PRO A 91 5.12 6.42 -29.44
CA PRO A 91 5.72 5.11 -29.49
C PRO A 91 5.79 4.55 -28.07
N PHE A 92 5.12 3.42 -27.83
CA PHE A 92 5.36 2.65 -26.62
C PHE A 92 6.84 2.29 -26.55
N PRO A 93 7.47 2.28 -25.37
CA PRO A 93 8.77 1.65 -25.25
C PRO A 93 8.63 0.20 -25.75
N VAL A 94 9.47 -0.18 -26.72
CA VAL A 94 9.52 -1.55 -27.26
C VAL A 94 9.92 -2.55 -26.16
N GLU A 95 10.48 -2.07 -25.06
CA GLU A 95 10.90 -2.84 -23.90
C GLU A 95 10.05 -2.49 -22.68
N THR A 96 9.38 -3.49 -22.11
CA THR A 96 8.77 -3.44 -20.78
C THR A 96 9.79 -3.95 -19.75
N PRO A 97 10.53 -3.07 -19.06
CA PRO A 97 11.52 -3.52 -18.09
C PRO A 97 10.85 -4.16 -16.89
N ASN A 98 11.61 -4.96 -16.14
CA ASN A 98 11.13 -5.48 -14.87
C ASN A 98 10.99 -4.34 -13.85
N LEU A 99 9.80 -4.18 -13.30
CA LEU A 99 9.54 -3.33 -12.15
C LEU A 99 10.11 -4.01 -10.90
N THR A 100 10.90 -3.27 -10.15
CA THR A 100 11.41 -3.69 -8.85
C THR A 100 10.58 -3.03 -7.75
N LEU A 101 10.06 -3.85 -6.85
CA LEU A 101 9.36 -3.44 -5.64
C LEU A 101 10.24 -3.72 -4.43
N THR A 102 10.56 -2.71 -3.64
CA THR A 102 11.29 -2.86 -2.38
C THR A 102 10.38 -2.49 -1.21
N PHE A 103 10.12 -3.46 -0.35
CA PHE A 103 9.27 -3.30 0.83
C PHE A 103 10.13 -2.93 2.04
N LYS A 104 9.81 -1.85 2.72
CA LYS A 104 10.58 -1.32 3.85
C LYS A 104 9.73 -1.20 5.10
N GLY A 105 10.36 -1.44 6.25
CA GLY A 105 9.75 -1.20 7.56
C GLY A 105 9.80 0.27 7.96
N ILE A 106 9.21 0.60 9.13
CA ILE A 106 9.14 1.99 9.61
C ILE A 106 10.51 2.65 9.85
N GLY A 107 11.54 1.85 10.15
CA GLY A 107 12.92 2.30 10.29
C GLY A 107 13.67 2.45 8.96
N GLY A 108 13.02 2.23 7.82
CA GLY A 108 13.63 2.27 6.49
C GLY A 108 14.43 1.02 6.11
N ASN A 109 14.49 0.00 6.98
CA ASN A 109 15.15 -1.27 6.68
C ASN A 109 14.39 -2.04 5.59
N VAL A 110 15.13 -2.66 4.66
CA VAL A 110 14.55 -3.50 3.61
C VAL A 110 14.07 -4.81 4.23
N LEU A 111 12.79 -5.12 4.03
CA LEU A 111 12.14 -6.36 4.46
C LEU A 111 12.16 -7.40 3.34
N SER A 112 11.90 -6.96 2.11
CA SER A 112 11.92 -7.81 0.93
C SER A 112 12.08 -6.97 -0.34
N THR A 113 12.61 -7.58 -1.39
CA THR A 113 12.64 -7.02 -2.74
C THR A 113 12.08 -8.05 -3.71
N LYS A 114 11.24 -7.59 -4.63
CA LYS A 114 10.56 -8.41 -5.64
C LYS A 114 10.74 -7.75 -6.99
N SER A 115 10.85 -8.57 -8.03
CA SER A 115 10.93 -8.12 -9.41
C SER A 115 9.77 -8.73 -10.17
N LEU A 116 9.08 -7.92 -10.96
CA LEU A 116 7.90 -8.34 -11.70
C LEU A 116 7.94 -7.74 -13.11
N HIS A 117 7.48 -8.53 -14.06
CA HIS A 117 7.29 -8.07 -15.44
C HIS A 117 5.82 -7.69 -15.62
N LEU A 118 5.55 -6.46 -16.05
CA LEU A 118 4.21 -6.05 -16.46
C LEU A 118 4.16 -6.07 -17.98
N ALA A 119 3.24 -6.84 -18.52
CA ALA A 119 2.95 -6.79 -19.94
C ALA A 119 2.36 -5.42 -20.30
N ASP A 120 2.56 -5.01 -21.56
CA ASP A 120 1.86 -3.87 -22.14
C ASP A 120 0.43 -4.28 -22.56
N ASP A 121 -0.42 -4.51 -21.56
CA ASP A 121 -1.86 -4.69 -21.73
C ASP A 121 -2.61 -3.98 -20.59
N ASP A 122 -3.93 -3.83 -20.71
CA ASP A 122 -4.76 -3.18 -19.69
C ASP A 122 -5.13 -4.10 -18.51
N ARG A 123 -4.49 -5.27 -18.39
CA ARG A 123 -4.85 -6.23 -17.34
C ARG A 123 -4.13 -5.87 -16.06
N PHE A 124 -4.90 -5.76 -14.99
CA PHE A 124 -4.32 -5.72 -13.65
C PHE A 124 -3.80 -7.11 -13.28
N ILE A 125 -2.55 -7.15 -12.86
CA ILE A 125 -1.91 -8.33 -12.28
C ILE A 125 -1.96 -8.14 -10.76
N GLU A 126 -2.62 -9.08 -10.09
CA GLU A 126 -2.53 -9.19 -8.64
C GLU A 126 -1.20 -9.84 -8.27
N PHE A 127 -0.31 -9.03 -7.73
CA PHE A 127 0.93 -9.48 -7.14
C PHE A 127 0.67 -9.90 -5.69
N ALA A 128 0.55 -11.20 -5.44
CA ALA A 128 0.45 -11.74 -4.08
C ALA A 128 1.84 -11.84 -3.43
N SER A 129 2.03 -11.17 -2.31
CA SER A 129 3.25 -11.28 -1.51
C SER A 129 2.92 -11.04 -0.05
N GLU A 130 3.20 -12.05 0.78
CA GLU A 130 3.09 -11.91 2.23
C GLU A 130 4.37 -11.27 2.77
N VAL A 131 4.32 -9.97 3.08
CA VAL A 131 5.43 -9.25 3.72
C VAL A 131 4.91 -8.60 4.99
N GLN A 132 5.50 -8.94 6.12
CA GLN A 132 5.08 -8.44 7.43
C GLN A 132 5.78 -7.12 7.76
N GLY A 133 5.08 -6.21 8.45
CA GLY A 133 5.66 -4.97 8.96
C GLY A 133 6.01 -3.92 7.90
N VAL A 134 5.38 -3.94 6.73
CA VAL A 134 5.62 -2.98 5.65
C VAL A 134 5.09 -1.61 6.03
N HIS A 135 5.95 -0.60 6.00
CA HIS A 135 5.58 0.81 6.12
C HIS A 135 5.58 1.51 4.76
N SER A 136 6.55 1.19 3.89
CA SER A 136 6.63 1.79 2.56
C SER A 136 7.03 0.80 1.48
N ILE A 137 6.63 1.12 0.25
CA ILE A 137 6.90 0.35 -0.97
C ILE A 137 7.59 1.29 -1.94
N GLU A 138 8.82 0.96 -2.31
CA GLU A 138 9.57 1.67 -3.34
C GLU A 138 9.40 0.95 -4.68
N PHE A 139 9.03 1.71 -5.69
CA PHE A 139 8.86 1.30 -7.08
C PHE A 139 10.05 1.84 -7.87
N SER A 140 10.79 0.96 -8.55
CA SER A 140 11.92 1.36 -9.39
C SER A 140 12.02 0.54 -10.66
N ALA A 141 12.44 1.19 -11.74
CA ALA A 141 12.75 0.58 -13.02
C ALA A 141 13.89 1.36 -13.70
N PRO A 142 14.63 0.75 -14.64
CA PRO A 142 15.56 1.47 -15.51
C PRO A 142 14.86 2.62 -16.26
N ALA A 143 15.64 3.63 -16.63
CA ALA A 143 15.17 4.76 -17.42
C ALA A 143 14.50 4.26 -18.72
N SER A 144 13.20 4.44 -18.81
CA SER A 144 12.36 3.93 -19.89
C SER A 144 11.05 4.70 -19.95
N GLN A 145 10.38 4.70 -21.10
CA GLN A 145 9.05 5.31 -21.24
C GLN A 145 7.95 4.41 -20.65
N PHE A 146 8.25 3.77 -19.52
CA PHE A 146 7.39 2.81 -18.86
C PHE A 146 6.63 3.46 -17.72
N PHE A 147 5.38 3.04 -17.55
CA PHE A 147 4.49 3.57 -16.55
C PHE A 147 3.79 2.43 -15.83
N VAL A 148 3.48 2.65 -14.55
CA VAL A 148 2.81 1.64 -13.75
C VAL A 148 1.63 2.27 -13.04
N ARG A 149 0.43 1.77 -13.32
CA ARG A 149 -0.77 2.11 -12.55
C ARG A 149 -0.89 1.18 -11.34
N VAL A 150 -1.19 1.76 -10.19
CA VAL A 150 -1.41 1.02 -8.93
C VAL A 150 -2.88 1.19 -8.53
N ALA A 151 -3.68 0.13 -8.66
CA ALA A 151 -5.12 0.21 -8.35
C ALA A 151 -5.42 0.03 -6.87
N SER A 152 -4.79 -0.95 -6.22
CA SER A 152 -5.12 -1.30 -4.84
C SER A 152 -3.97 -1.96 -4.08
N VAL A 153 -4.07 -1.89 -2.76
CA VAL A 153 -3.22 -2.59 -1.81
C VAL A 153 -4.10 -3.49 -0.95
N SER A 154 -3.83 -4.79 -0.97
CA SER A 154 -4.45 -5.76 -0.07
C SER A 154 -3.53 -5.98 1.13
N MET A 155 -4.04 -5.74 2.33
CA MET A 155 -3.24 -5.74 3.55
C MET A 155 -4.02 -6.15 4.78
N VAL A 156 -3.30 -6.50 5.84
CA VAL A 156 -3.81 -6.62 7.19
C VAL A 156 -3.04 -5.65 8.08
N PRO A 157 -3.66 -4.66 8.74
CA PRO A 157 -2.93 -3.79 9.67
C PRO A 157 -2.27 -4.63 10.78
N GLU A 158 -1.06 -4.25 11.20
CA GLU A 158 -0.33 -5.08 12.17
C GLU A 158 -1.02 -5.09 13.54
N ALA A 159 -0.96 -6.23 14.25
CA ALA A 159 -1.67 -6.45 15.51
C ALA A 159 -1.34 -5.40 16.59
N GLU A 160 -0.15 -4.79 16.54
CA GLU A 160 0.27 -3.71 17.44
C GLU A 160 -0.56 -2.43 17.22
N ALA A 161 -0.95 -2.12 15.99
CA ALA A 161 -1.85 -1.01 15.69
C ALA A 161 -3.25 -1.25 16.28
N TYR A 162 -3.76 -2.49 16.18
CA TYR A 162 -5.01 -2.89 16.83
C TYR A 162 -4.91 -2.88 18.36
N ALA A 163 -3.79 -3.32 18.92
CA ALA A 163 -3.54 -3.30 20.36
C ALA A 163 -3.46 -1.87 20.90
N MET A 164 -2.84 -0.93 20.18
CA MET A 164 -2.81 0.48 20.53
C MET A 164 -4.19 1.16 20.42
N LEU A 165 -4.97 0.83 19.39
CA LEU A 165 -6.34 1.32 19.24
C LEU A 165 -7.24 0.82 20.39
N LEU A 166 -7.16 -0.48 20.72
CA LEU A 166 -7.87 -1.09 21.84
C LEU A 166 -7.41 -0.51 23.19
N ALA A 167 -6.11 -0.27 23.36
CA ALA A 167 -5.58 0.41 24.54
C ALA A 167 -6.14 1.84 24.65
N GLY A 168 -6.14 2.62 23.57
CA GLY A 168 -6.73 3.97 23.53
C GLY A 168 -8.22 3.99 23.86
N LEU A 169 -9.00 3.08 23.29
CA LEU A 169 -10.42 2.89 23.59
C LEU A 169 -10.65 2.49 25.05
N SER A 170 -9.79 1.64 25.62
CA SER A 170 -9.88 1.23 27.03
C SER A 170 -9.60 2.38 28.00
N VAL A 171 -8.66 3.27 27.65
CA VAL A 171 -8.36 4.49 28.42
C VAL A 171 -9.53 5.48 28.35
N LEU A 172 -10.12 5.70 27.18
CA LEU A 172 -11.31 6.55 27.01
C LEU A 172 -12.50 6.02 27.81
N ALA A 173 -12.73 4.71 27.80
CA ALA A 173 -13.78 4.07 28.59
C ALA A 173 -13.55 4.21 30.11
N ALA A 174 -12.29 4.09 30.56
CA ALA A 174 -11.92 4.29 31.96
C ALA A 174 -12.13 5.75 32.42
N LEU A 175 -11.77 6.72 31.58
CA LEU A 175 -11.99 8.15 31.86
C LEU A 175 -13.49 8.49 31.93
N ARG A 176 -14.32 7.98 31.01
CA ARG A 176 -15.77 8.16 31.04
C ARG A 176 -16.43 7.59 32.30
N ARG A 177 -15.90 6.47 32.82
CA ARG A 177 -16.38 5.86 34.07
C ARG A 177 -16.02 6.66 35.31
N LYS A 178 -14.93 7.44 35.26
CA LYS A 178 -14.49 8.28 36.39
C LYS A 178 -15.24 9.61 36.46
N GLN A 179 -15.88 10.02 35.36
CA GLN A 179 -16.70 11.24 35.28
C GLN A 179 -18.19 11.03 35.59
N ARG A 180 -18.64 9.78 35.76
CA ARG A 180 -19.98 9.43 36.26
C ARG A 180 -19.90 8.98 37.71
#